data_AF-A0AAD8YYC4-F1
#
_entry.id   AF-A0AAD8YYC4-F1
#
_cell.length_a   1.000
_cell.length_b   1.000
_cell.length_c   1.000
_cell.angle_alpha   90.00
_cell.angle_beta   90.00
_cell.angle_gamma   90.00
#
_symmetry.space_group_name_H-M   'P 1'
#
loop_
_entity.id
_entity.type
_entity.pdbx_description
1 polymer ?
#
loop_
_entity_poly.entity_id
_entity_poly.type
_entity_poly.pdbx_seq_one_letter_code
_entity_poly.pdbx_strand_id
1 'polypeptide(L)'
;MYNHPSIYTIYFKHLECLLLLGGGILMAASESRIAGRVIVYSMPGCPHCLQAKSTLGSLGLPVWDINVAHDAALRARLKELTGSSTVPHIFFNNVYVGRNEHLQNLATFEVSEALRNLILKLYSHHLSTDGKSVDYRAMSKSPWLERYCEWTLQLQQAELLSLSREEKLAFFINVYNALVIHGNLRLSFPKTMWQRYRFFNYVSYLIGGEVFTLQDIENGVLRGNRKGVTQLLKPFSNNDPRLQVALPEVEPLIHFALNHGVKGCPPIKVYSPQQDIKGQLHSAAEAFLESSEGCVVDYVKREVKLSQIFKWYKVDFGGADEKLLNWVVDHMGESEKKSRLKILLSAGNVKVSYLLYDWSTNSTD
;
A
#
# COMPACT_ATOMS: atom_id res chain seq x y z
N MET A 1 34.72 8.63 3.82
CA MET A 1 34.58 7.16 3.91
C MET A 1 33.16 6.82 3.48
N TYR A 2 33.05 6.01 2.44
CA TYR A 2 31.87 5.87 1.59
C TYR A 2 30.73 5.05 2.23
N ASN A 3 29.52 5.60 2.07
CA ASN A 3 28.18 5.01 1.99
C ASN A 3 28.02 3.51 2.29
N HIS A 4 27.25 3.21 3.35
CA HIS A 4 26.48 1.98 3.46
C HIS A 4 25.21 2.07 2.59
N PRO A 5 24.97 1.15 1.65
CA PRO A 5 23.65 0.98 1.05
C PRO A 5 22.83 0.10 1.99
N SER A 6 21.99 0.72 2.82
CA SER A 6 21.04 -0.02 3.64
C SER A 6 19.94 -0.63 2.75
N ILE A 7 19.66 -1.88 3.03
CA ILE A 7 18.70 -2.77 2.36
C ILE A 7 17.30 -2.25 2.68
N TYR A 8 16.70 -1.45 1.79
CA TYR A 8 15.33 -0.95 1.94
C TYR A 8 14.48 -1.45 0.78
N THR A 9 13.72 -2.53 1.01
CA THR A 9 13.24 -3.34 -0.10
C THR A 9 11.95 -2.82 -0.71
N ILE A 10 12.09 -1.98 -1.73
CA ILE A 10 11.18 -1.98 -2.88
C ILE A 10 11.64 -3.15 -3.75
N TYR A 11 10.77 -4.15 -3.93
CA TYR A 11 11.06 -5.23 -4.87
C TYR A 11 10.69 -4.72 -6.27
N PHE A 12 11.51 -5.05 -7.27
CA PHE A 12 11.16 -4.82 -8.67
C PHE A 12 10.82 -6.18 -9.28
N LYS A 13 9.62 -6.29 -9.85
CA LYS A 13 9.21 -7.49 -10.59
C LYS A 13 10.07 -7.55 -11.87
N HIS A 14 10.92 -8.58 -11.97
CA HIS A 14 11.93 -8.86 -13.02
C HIS A 14 13.31 -8.17 -12.90
N LEU A 15 14.33 -9.04 -12.97
CA LEU A 15 15.79 -8.80 -12.92
C LEU A 15 16.34 -7.83 -13.99
N GLU A 16 15.57 -7.43 -15.00
CA GLU A 16 16.10 -6.70 -16.16
C GLU A 16 16.35 -5.22 -15.93
N CYS A 17 15.86 -4.63 -14.84
CA CYS A 17 16.02 -3.18 -14.63
C CYS A 17 17.37 -2.78 -14.00
N LEU A 18 18.09 -3.72 -13.37
CA LEU A 18 19.45 -3.47 -12.86
C LEU A 18 20.49 -3.34 -13.99
N LEU A 19 20.14 -3.71 -15.23
CA LEU A 19 21.02 -3.63 -16.40
C LEU A 19 20.93 -2.29 -17.18
N LEU A 20 20.02 -1.37 -16.86
CA LEU A 20 19.80 -0.14 -17.66
C LEU A 20 20.04 1.18 -16.92
N LEU A 21 20.35 1.15 -15.62
CA LEU A 21 20.93 2.30 -14.91
C LEU A 21 22.45 2.23 -15.07
N GLY A 22 22.94 2.73 -16.21
CA GLY A 22 24.35 2.66 -16.62
C GLY A 22 25.35 2.91 -15.48
N GLY A 23 26.10 1.86 -15.14
CA GLY A 23 27.11 1.86 -14.09
C GLY A 23 27.37 0.42 -13.65
N GLY A 24 28.20 -0.29 -14.42
CA GLY A 24 28.31 -1.74 -14.39
C GLY A 24 28.64 -2.36 -13.03
N ILE A 25 28.08 -3.55 -12.81
CA ILE A 25 28.78 -4.77 -12.34
C ILE A 25 27.98 -5.97 -12.86
N LEU A 26 28.75 -6.99 -13.26
CA LEU A 26 28.38 -8.22 -13.96
C LEU A 26 27.59 -9.21 -13.07
N MET A 27 26.52 -9.76 -13.65
CA MET A 27 25.92 -11.11 -13.51
C MET A 27 26.07 -11.92 -12.20
N ALA A 28 24.92 -12.37 -11.68
CA ALA A 28 24.63 -13.81 -11.59
C ALA A 28 23.11 -14.04 -11.46
N ALA A 29 22.52 -14.78 -12.41
CA ALA A 29 21.27 -15.48 -12.16
C ALA A 29 21.58 -16.63 -11.20
N SER A 30 21.00 -16.61 -10.01
CA SER A 30 20.91 -17.78 -9.14
C SER A 30 19.61 -17.70 -8.37
N GLU A 31 18.98 -18.86 -8.16
CA GLU A 31 17.90 -19.18 -7.22
C GLU A 31 17.61 -18.10 -6.18
N SER A 32 16.34 -17.84 -5.91
CA SER A 32 15.85 -16.95 -4.85
C SER A 32 16.43 -17.29 -3.49
N ARG A 33 17.66 -16.85 -3.24
CA ARG A 33 18.30 -16.84 -1.94
C ARG A 33 17.86 -15.52 -1.33
N ILE A 34 17.04 -15.61 -0.29
CA ILE A 34 16.76 -14.50 0.61
C ILE A 34 18.12 -13.85 0.91
N ALA A 35 18.30 -12.58 0.52
CA ALA A 35 19.53 -11.84 0.77
C ALA A 35 19.57 -11.45 2.25
N GLY A 36 19.72 -12.46 3.11
CA GLY A 36 19.79 -12.29 4.55
C GLY A 36 19.60 -13.61 5.28
N ARG A 37 20.17 -13.69 6.48
CA ARG A 37 20.11 -14.87 7.34
C ARG A 37 19.15 -14.61 8.48
N VAL A 38 18.13 -15.46 8.63
CA VAL A 38 17.31 -15.50 9.85
C VAL A 38 18.11 -16.26 10.90
N ILE A 39 18.50 -15.58 11.98
CA ILE A 39 19.25 -16.18 13.08
C ILE A 39 18.28 -16.33 14.27
N VAL A 40 18.21 -17.53 14.83
CA VAL A 40 17.46 -17.77 16.06
C VAL A 40 18.43 -18.19 17.14
N TYR A 41 18.57 -17.38 18.18
CA TYR A 41 19.31 -17.77 19.37
C TYR A 41 18.40 -18.60 20.27
N SER A 42 18.75 -19.86 20.49
CA SER A 42 17.90 -20.84 21.17
C SER A 42 18.60 -21.58 22.30
N MET A 43 17.81 -22.29 23.11
CA MET A 43 18.31 -23.29 24.05
C MET A 43 17.65 -24.65 23.80
N PRO A 44 18.37 -25.77 23.98
CA PRO A 44 17.81 -27.11 23.89
C PRO A 44 16.62 -27.28 24.84
N GLY A 45 15.57 -27.95 24.37
CA GLY A 45 14.37 -28.22 25.17
C GLY A 45 13.45 -27.03 25.40
N CYS A 46 13.76 -25.84 24.89
CA CYS A 46 12.87 -24.68 25.02
C CYS A 46 11.66 -24.79 24.06
N PRO A 47 10.41 -24.89 24.56
CA PRO A 47 9.23 -25.04 23.72
C PRO A 47 9.00 -23.80 22.81
N HIS A 48 9.29 -22.60 23.31
CA HIS A 48 9.18 -21.37 22.51
C HIS A 48 10.21 -21.30 21.38
N CYS A 49 11.40 -21.88 21.56
CA CYS A 49 12.40 -21.97 20.49
C CYS A 49 11.95 -22.94 19.40
N LEU A 50 11.34 -24.06 19.79
CA LEU A 50 10.79 -25.04 18.86
C LEU A 50 9.62 -24.43 18.07
N GLN A 51 8.70 -23.75 18.76
CA GLN A 51 7.57 -23.06 18.13
C GLN A 51 8.03 -21.97 17.16
N ALA A 52 9.00 -21.14 17.55
CA ALA A 52 9.55 -20.10 16.67
C ALA A 52 10.18 -20.70 15.42
N LYS A 53 11.01 -21.73 15.57
CA LYS A 53 11.64 -22.43 14.43
C LYS A 53 10.62 -23.12 13.53
N SER A 54 9.59 -23.72 14.11
CA SER A 54 8.49 -24.34 13.36
C SER A 54 7.72 -23.30 12.55
N THR A 55 7.41 -22.15 13.15
CA THR A 55 6.70 -21.04 12.49
C THR A 55 7.53 -20.45 11.36
N LEU A 56 8.83 -20.20 11.59
CA LEU A 56 9.74 -19.73 10.56
C LEU A 56 9.91 -20.77 9.43
N GLY A 57 9.92 -22.06 9.79
CA GLY A 57 9.94 -23.17 8.84
C GLY A 57 8.68 -23.25 7.97
N SER A 58 7.49 -23.10 8.55
CA SER A 58 6.23 -23.07 7.78
C SER A 58 6.14 -21.84 6.87
N LEU A 59 6.83 -20.75 7.21
CA LEU A 59 6.96 -19.55 6.38
C LEU A 59 8.04 -19.68 5.29
N GLY A 60 8.69 -20.85 5.15
CA GLY A 60 9.75 -21.07 4.15
C GLY A 60 11.04 -20.30 4.42
N LEU A 61 11.24 -19.80 5.65
CA LEU A 61 12.42 -19.03 6.04
C LEU A 61 13.48 -19.96 6.64
N PRO A 62 14.62 -20.20 5.96
CA PRO A 62 15.68 -21.04 6.49
C PRO A 62 16.30 -20.38 7.74
N VAL A 63 16.29 -21.10 8.85
CA VAL A 63 16.78 -20.63 10.14
C VAL A 63 18.21 -21.08 10.40
N TRP A 64 19.07 -20.13 10.76
CA TRP A 64 20.37 -20.37 11.36
C TRP A 64 20.25 -20.39 12.88
N ASP A 65 20.10 -21.59 13.44
CA ASP A 65 19.94 -21.79 14.88
C ASP A 65 21.29 -21.68 15.60
N ILE A 66 21.39 -20.79 16.59
CA ILE A 66 22.57 -20.62 17.45
C ILE A 66 22.18 -21.03 18.87
N ASN A 67 22.73 -22.15 19.32
CA ASN A 67 22.55 -22.63 20.68
C ASN A 67 23.40 -21.80 21.66
N VAL A 68 22.75 -21.16 22.64
CA VAL A 68 23.42 -20.30 23.62
C VAL A 68 23.55 -20.93 25.02
N ALA A 69 23.15 -22.19 25.19
CA ALA A 69 23.07 -22.85 26.50
C ALA A 69 24.42 -22.86 27.24
N HIS A 70 25.53 -23.03 26.52
CA HIS A 70 26.87 -23.15 27.10
C HIS A 70 27.77 -21.93 26.85
N ASP A 71 27.25 -20.86 26.25
CA ASP A 71 28.03 -19.66 25.94
C ASP A 71 27.56 -18.47 26.79
N ALA A 72 28.24 -18.25 27.92
CA ALA A 72 27.92 -17.18 28.85
C ALA A 72 28.19 -15.78 28.28
N ALA A 73 29.23 -15.62 27.45
CA ALA A 73 29.57 -14.36 26.83
C ALA A 73 28.53 -13.96 25.78
N LEU A 74 28.08 -14.93 24.97
CA LEU A 74 27.03 -14.71 23.99
C LEU A 74 25.67 -14.40 24.65
N ARG A 75 25.33 -15.06 25.76
CA ARG A 75 24.12 -14.70 26.54
C ARG A 75 24.19 -13.29 27.13
N ALA A 76 25.36 -12.88 27.63
CA ALA A 76 25.55 -11.51 28.12
C ALA A 76 25.38 -10.48 26.99
N ARG A 77 25.97 -10.74 25.82
CA ARG A 77 25.82 -9.89 24.63
C ARG A 77 24.38 -9.85 24.12
N LEU A 78 23.67 -10.98 24.11
CA LEU A 78 22.25 -11.01 23.75
C LEU A 78 21.39 -10.20 24.72
N LYS A 79 21.70 -10.27 26.02
CA LYS A 79 21.03 -9.45 27.03
C LYS A 79 21.26 -7.97 26.81
N GLU A 80 22.49 -7.57 26.46
CA GLU A 80 22.81 -6.19 26.12
C GLU A 80 22.05 -5.72 24.87
N LEU A 81 22.00 -6.55 23.82
CA LEU A 81 21.35 -6.21 22.55
C LEU A 81 19.82 -6.20 22.61
N THR A 82 19.21 -7.05 23.45
CA THR A 82 17.76 -7.29 23.44
C THR A 82 17.05 -6.90 24.73
N GLY A 83 17.80 -6.57 25.78
CA GLY A 83 17.28 -6.30 27.12
C GLY A 83 16.82 -7.55 27.89
N SER A 84 16.96 -8.76 27.34
CA SER A 84 16.43 -9.98 27.96
C SER A 84 17.45 -11.13 28.01
N SER A 85 17.34 -11.98 29.03
CA SER A 85 18.14 -13.21 29.17
C SER A 85 17.37 -14.48 28.75
N THR A 86 16.17 -14.31 28.19
CA THR A 86 15.30 -15.41 27.78
C THR A 86 15.57 -15.81 26.33
N VAL A 87 14.98 -16.90 25.86
CA VAL A 87 15.05 -17.35 24.46
C VAL A 87 13.65 -17.76 23.99
N PRO A 88 13.35 -17.73 22.68
CA PRO A 88 14.24 -17.38 21.56
C PRO A 88 14.35 -15.87 21.31
N HIS A 89 15.50 -15.48 20.74
CA HIS A 89 15.71 -14.18 20.12
C HIS A 89 15.94 -14.35 18.62
N ILE A 90 15.12 -13.66 17.82
CA ILE A 90 15.12 -13.76 16.36
C ILE A 90 15.79 -12.51 15.80
N PHE A 91 16.71 -12.71 14.88
CA PHE A 91 17.41 -11.66 14.14
C PHE A 91 17.29 -11.90 12.64
N PHE A 92 17.26 -10.83 11.87
CA PHE A 92 17.47 -10.85 10.43
C PHE A 92 18.78 -10.14 10.15
N ASN A 93 19.79 -10.88 9.69
CA ASN A 93 21.18 -10.43 9.68
C ASN A 93 21.60 -9.96 11.09
N ASN A 94 21.89 -8.67 11.25
CA ASN A 94 22.33 -8.08 12.52
C ASN A 94 21.22 -7.27 13.22
N VAL A 95 20.01 -7.24 12.66
CA VAL A 95 18.88 -6.49 13.20
C VAL A 95 18.04 -7.40 14.09
N TYR A 96 17.77 -6.96 15.32
CA TYR A 96 16.91 -7.68 16.24
C TYR A 96 15.45 -7.56 15.79
N VAL A 97 14.81 -8.70 15.51
CA VAL A 97 13.42 -8.77 15.02
C VAL A 97 12.44 -8.92 16.18
N GLY A 98 12.77 -9.76 17.17
CA GLY A 98 11.91 -9.94 18.33
C GLY A 98 12.03 -11.31 19.00
N ARG A 99 11.06 -11.61 19.87
CA ARG A 99 10.94 -12.87 20.64
C ARG A 99 9.88 -13.79 20.01
N ASN A 100 9.73 -15.01 20.53
CA ASN A 100 8.67 -15.93 20.10
C ASN A 100 7.28 -15.27 20.20
N GLU A 101 6.97 -14.58 21.30
CA GLU A 101 5.69 -13.89 21.47
C GLU A 101 5.41 -12.90 20.33
N HIS A 102 6.41 -12.14 19.88
CA HIS A 102 6.25 -11.24 18.73
C HIS A 102 6.02 -12.02 17.45
N LEU A 103 6.74 -13.12 17.23
CA LEU A 103 6.55 -13.97 16.06
C LEU A 103 5.17 -14.63 16.02
N GLN A 104 4.61 -14.99 17.18
CA GLN A 104 3.26 -15.57 17.30
C GLN A 104 2.15 -14.50 17.29
N ASN A 105 2.46 -13.29 17.75
CA ASN A 105 1.53 -12.15 17.81
C ASN A 105 1.63 -11.20 16.62
N LEU A 106 2.42 -11.53 15.59
CA LEU A 106 2.34 -10.92 14.25
C LEU A 106 1.00 -11.28 13.59
N ALA A 107 -0.12 -11.13 14.30
CA ALA A 107 -1.42 -10.96 13.70
C ALA A 107 -1.31 -9.74 12.78
N THR A 108 -1.73 -9.90 11.53
CA THR A 108 -1.73 -8.86 10.49
C THR A 108 -2.30 -7.54 10.97
N PHE A 109 -3.19 -7.58 11.96
CA PHE A 109 -3.74 -6.43 12.65
C PHE A 109 -2.67 -5.54 13.32
N GLU A 110 -1.69 -6.10 14.04
CA GLU A 110 -0.66 -5.32 14.73
C GLU A 110 0.31 -4.66 13.74
N VAL A 111 0.69 -5.38 12.67
CA VAL A 111 1.54 -4.83 11.59
C VAL A 111 0.79 -3.73 10.83
N SER A 112 -0.48 -3.95 10.52
CA SER A 112 -1.35 -2.97 9.87
C SER A 112 -1.48 -1.71 10.71
N GLU A 113 -1.78 -1.83 12.00
CA GLU A 113 -1.91 -0.70 12.93
C GLU A 113 -0.59 0.03 13.17
N ALA A 114 0.54 -0.69 13.28
CA ALA A 114 1.86 -0.08 13.42
C ALA A 114 2.24 0.73 12.17
N LEU A 115 2.05 0.15 10.98
CA LEU A 115 2.25 0.87 9.72
C LEU A 115 1.32 2.06 9.61
N ARG A 116 0.03 1.89 9.95
CA ARG A 116 -0.98 2.95 9.98
C ARG A 116 -0.52 4.12 10.85
N ASN A 117 -0.05 3.85 12.06
CA ASN A 117 0.42 4.86 13.00
C ASN A 117 1.71 5.56 12.52
N LEU A 118 2.63 4.84 11.87
CA LEU A 118 3.83 5.44 11.28
C LEU A 118 3.49 6.32 10.08
N ILE A 119 2.58 5.87 9.22
CA ILE A 119 2.03 6.62 8.10
C ILE A 119 1.36 7.90 8.61
N LEU A 120 0.52 7.81 9.65
CA LEU A 120 -0.10 8.98 10.28
C LEU A 120 0.92 9.99 10.80
N LYS A 121 2.02 9.53 11.41
CA LYS A 121 3.09 10.42 11.89
C LYS A 121 3.86 11.07 10.73
N LEU A 122 4.15 10.32 9.67
CA LEU A 122 4.71 10.89 8.45
C LEU A 122 3.77 11.95 7.88
N TYR A 123 2.46 11.69 7.91
CA TYR A 123 1.48 12.60 7.33
C TYR A 123 1.27 13.85 8.17
N SER A 124 1.12 13.73 9.49
CA SER A 124 0.87 14.87 10.37
C SER A 124 1.96 15.94 10.31
N HIS A 125 3.20 15.56 9.96
CA HIS A 125 4.33 16.49 9.88
C HIS A 125 4.64 16.97 8.46
N HIS A 126 4.13 16.32 7.41
CA HIS A 126 4.60 16.55 6.05
C HIS A 126 3.48 16.66 5.00
N LEU A 127 2.21 16.47 5.38
CA LEU A 127 1.06 16.75 4.51
C LEU A 127 0.49 18.14 4.80
N SER A 128 -0.04 18.80 3.77
CA SER A 128 -0.86 19.99 3.94
C SER A 128 -2.12 19.68 4.75
N THR A 129 -2.72 20.71 5.35
CA THR A 129 -3.91 20.58 6.20
C THR A 129 -5.12 19.96 5.48
N ASP A 130 -5.21 20.15 4.16
CA ASP A 130 -6.23 19.55 3.30
C ASP A 130 -5.86 18.15 2.77
N GLY A 131 -4.67 17.63 3.10
CA GLY A 131 -4.16 16.32 2.69
C GLY A 131 -3.83 16.20 1.20
N LYS A 132 -3.78 17.30 0.46
CA LYS A 132 -3.56 17.29 -1.00
C LYS A 132 -2.09 17.35 -1.39
N SER A 133 -1.26 18.08 -0.64
CA SER A 133 0.14 18.32 -0.96
C SER A 133 1.08 17.68 0.06
N VAL A 134 2.27 17.29 -0.37
CA VAL A 134 3.26 16.57 0.45
C VAL A 134 4.64 17.23 0.33
N ASP A 135 5.29 17.48 1.46
CA ASP A 135 6.69 17.93 1.53
C ASP A 135 7.62 16.70 1.53
N TYR A 136 7.96 16.24 0.33
CA TYR A 136 8.77 15.04 0.13
C TYR A 136 10.21 15.22 0.61
N ARG A 137 10.79 16.42 0.49
CA ARG A 137 12.14 16.73 0.97
C ARG A 137 12.22 16.67 2.48
N ALA A 138 11.29 17.26 3.22
CA ALA A 138 11.25 17.14 4.68
C ALA A 138 10.98 15.69 5.11
N MET A 139 10.03 15.02 4.45
CA MET A 139 9.70 13.62 4.72
C MET A 139 10.90 12.68 4.52
N SER A 140 11.71 12.91 3.48
CA SER A 140 12.91 12.11 3.18
C SER A 140 13.97 12.12 4.30
N LYS A 141 13.98 13.18 5.13
CA LYS A 141 14.92 13.37 6.24
C LYS A 141 14.34 12.95 7.58
N SER A 142 13.09 12.48 7.59
CA SER A 142 12.35 12.18 8.81
C SER A 142 12.79 10.83 9.41
N PRO A 143 13.05 10.73 10.72
CA PRO A 143 13.31 9.44 11.37
C PRO A 143 12.11 8.49 11.29
N TRP A 144 10.91 9.02 11.04
CA TRP A 144 9.71 8.21 10.82
C TRP A 144 9.76 7.44 9.50
N LEU A 145 10.48 7.94 8.49
CA LEU A 145 10.60 7.24 7.21
C LEU A 145 11.49 6.00 7.34
N GLU A 146 12.56 6.09 8.12
CA GLU A 146 13.43 4.95 8.42
C GLU A 146 12.65 3.85 9.15
N ARG A 147 11.93 4.23 10.22
CA ARG A 147 11.03 3.30 10.93
C ARG A 147 9.97 2.72 10.02
N TYR A 148 9.35 3.53 9.16
CA TYR A 148 8.40 3.04 8.17
C TYR A 148 9.02 1.97 7.26
N CYS A 149 10.23 2.20 6.73
CA CYS A 149 10.94 1.22 5.91
C CYS A 149 11.24 -0.08 6.68
N GLU A 150 11.61 -0.01 7.96
CA GLU A 150 11.80 -1.20 8.80
C GLU A 150 10.50 -1.98 8.96
N TRP A 151 9.38 -1.30 9.21
CA TRP A 151 8.08 -1.94 9.36
C TRP A 151 7.53 -2.51 8.05
N THR A 152 7.90 -1.95 6.89
CA THR A 152 7.56 -2.58 5.61
C THR A 152 8.20 -3.96 5.44
N LEU A 153 9.30 -4.25 6.14
CA LEU A 153 9.86 -5.61 6.16
C LEU A 153 8.94 -6.59 6.89
N GLN A 154 8.10 -6.13 7.82
CA GLN A 154 7.15 -7.00 8.52
C GLN A 154 5.94 -7.37 7.64
N LEU A 155 5.67 -6.62 6.56
CA LEU A 155 4.60 -6.96 5.60
C LEU A 155 4.77 -8.36 5.00
N GLN A 156 6.01 -8.83 4.84
CA GLN A 156 6.28 -10.15 4.30
C GLN A 156 5.67 -11.29 5.14
N GLN A 157 5.38 -11.03 6.41
CA GLN A 157 4.79 -11.98 7.37
C GLN A 157 3.28 -11.78 7.57
N ALA A 158 2.66 -10.83 6.88
CA ALA A 158 1.23 -10.57 7.00
C ALA A 158 0.40 -11.79 6.56
N GLU A 159 -0.46 -12.28 7.43
CA GLU A 159 -1.50 -13.26 7.11
C GLU A 159 -2.68 -12.55 6.42
N LEU A 160 -2.79 -12.72 5.10
CA LEU A 160 -3.77 -11.98 4.28
C LEU A 160 -5.11 -12.70 4.11
N LEU A 161 -5.11 -14.03 4.24
CA LEU A 161 -6.27 -14.87 3.95
C LEU A 161 -7.30 -14.85 5.08
N SER A 162 -6.86 -14.63 6.33
CA SER A 162 -7.72 -14.53 7.51
C SER A 162 -8.43 -13.18 7.61
N LEU A 163 -8.01 -12.17 6.86
CA LEU A 163 -8.58 -10.82 6.91
C LEU A 163 -10.02 -10.80 6.37
N SER A 164 -10.90 -10.13 7.12
CA SER A 164 -12.23 -9.73 6.64
C SER A 164 -12.13 -8.76 5.45
N ARG A 165 -13.25 -8.53 4.77
CA ARG A 165 -13.33 -7.59 3.65
C ARG A 165 -12.91 -6.18 4.07
N GLU A 166 -13.40 -5.71 5.21
CA GLU A 166 -13.16 -4.39 5.76
C GLU A 166 -11.69 -4.22 6.19
N GLU A 167 -11.10 -5.25 6.78
CA GLU A 167 -9.67 -5.25 7.13
C GLU A 167 -8.78 -5.27 5.87
N LYS A 168 -9.13 -6.05 4.84
CA LYS A 168 -8.43 -6.04 3.54
C LYS A 168 -8.47 -4.66 2.91
N LEU A 169 -9.63 -4.01 2.90
CA LEU A 169 -9.78 -2.64 2.39
C LEU A 169 -8.84 -1.67 3.12
N ALA A 170 -8.89 -1.65 4.45
CA ALA A 170 -8.08 -0.73 5.25
C ALA A 170 -6.58 -0.97 5.04
N PHE A 171 -6.17 -2.24 5.12
CA PHE A 171 -4.79 -2.65 4.96
C PHE A 171 -4.23 -2.26 3.59
N PHE A 172 -4.89 -2.69 2.50
CA PHE A 172 -4.36 -2.47 1.16
C PHE A 172 -4.44 -1.01 0.71
N ILE A 173 -5.44 -0.23 1.14
CA ILE A 173 -5.50 1.22 0.85
C ILE A 173 -4.32 1.94 1.53
N ASN A 174 -4.09 1.67 2.81
CA ASN A 174 -2.99 2.29 3.56
C ASN A 174 -1.63 1.88 2.98
N VAL A 175 -1.43 0.59 2.69
CA VAL A 175 -0.20 0.06 2.08
C VAL A 175 0.02 0.66 0.68
N TYR A 176 -1.03 0.78 -0.13
CA TYR A 176 -0.94 1.41 -1.46
C TYR A 176 -0.47 2.86 -1.37
N ASN A 177 -1.17 3.69 -0.57
CA ASN A 177 -0.85 5.11 -0.45
C ASN A 177 0.57 5.33 0.07
N ALA A 178 1.00 4.49 1.02
CA ALA A 178 2.35 4.56 1.56
C ALA A 178 3.41 4.05 0.56
N LEU A 179 3.10 3.03 -0.25
CA LEU A 179 3.96 2.55 -1.33
C LEU A 179 4.15 3.60 -2.43
N VAL A 180 3.11 4.37 -2.78
CA VAL A 180 3.23 5.50 -3.74
C VAL A 180 4.22 6.53 -3.22
N ILE A 181 4.09 6.94 -1.96
CA ILE A 181 5.00 7.92 -1.34
C ILE A 181 6.43 7.37 -1.28
N HIS A 182 6.61 6.14 -0.78
CA HIS A 182 7.92 5.51 -0.70
C HIS A 182 8.56 5.37 -2.10
N GLY A 183 7.79 4.97 -3.11
CA GLY A 183 8.24 4.90 -4.50
C GLY A 183 8.72 6.25 -5.03
N ASN A 184 7.94 7.33 -4.82
CA ASN A 184 8.31 8.67 -5.25
C ASN A 184 9.57 9.20 -4.54
N LEU A 185 9.71 8.93 -3.24
CA LEU A 185 10.91 9.29 -2.46
C LEU A 185 12.17 8.59 -2.97
N ARG A 186 12.06 7.35 -3.47
CA ARG A 186 13.22 6.55 -3.91
C ARG A 186 13.54 6.69 -5.40
N LEU A 187 12.52 6.83 -6.25
CA LEU A 187 12.67 6.78 -7.71
C LEU A 187 12.42 8.11 -8.41
N SER A 188 12.07 9.16 -7.64
CA SER A 188 11.56 10.43 -8.15
C SER A 188 10.21 10.29 -8.89
N PHE A 189 9.55 11.43 -9.10
CA PHE A 189 8.24 11.47 -9.75
C PHE A 189 8.30 11.08 -11.23
N PRO A 190 7.39 10.23 -11.71
CA PRO A 190 7.30 9.91 -13.12
C PRO A 190 6.78 11.11 -13.92
N LYS A 191 7.59 11.57 -14.87
CA LYS A 191 7.33 12.75 -15.72
C LYS A 191 6.61 12.41 -17.02
N THR A 192 6.71 11.16 -17.48
CA THR A 192 6.09 10.70 -18.74
C THR A 192 5.09 9.57 -18.50
N MET A 193 4.19 9.34 -19.47
CA MET A 193 3.23 8.24 -19.40
C MET A 193 3.90 6.87 -19.28
N TRP A 194 5.03 6.66 -19.97
CA TRP A 194 5.78 5.41 -19.88
C TRP A 194 6.46 5.24 -18.51
N GLN A 195 7.01 6.32 -17.94
CA GLN A 195 7.55 6.28 -16.57
C GLN A 195 6.44 5.96 -15.56
N ARG A 196 5.23 6.50 -15.73
CA ARG A 196 4.07 6.16 -14.88
C ARG A 196 3.68 4.70 -15.03
N TYR A 197 3.54 4.23 -16.26
CA TYR A 197 3.25 2.82 -16.52
C TYR A 197 4.25 1.93 -15.78
N ARG A 198 5.56 2.21 -15.87
CA ARG A 198 6.57 1.47 -15.14
C ARG A 198 6.42 1.61 -13.63
N PHE A 199 6.21 2.82 -13.13
CA PHE A 199 6.05 3.07 -11.70
C PHE A 199 4.96 2.16 -11.11
N PHE A 200 3.76 2.17 -11.69
CA PHE A 200 2.63 1.37 -11.17
C PHE A 200 2.79 -0.15 -11.37
N ASN A 201 3.53 -0.59 -12.41
CA ASN A 201 3.71 -2.01 -12.71
C ASN A 201 4.95 -2.64 -12.07
N TYR A 202 5.87 -1.85 -11.51
CA TYR A 202 7.13 -2.37 -10.95
C TYR A 202 7.39 -1.99 -9.50
N VAL A 203 6.89 -0.85 -9.02
CA VAL A 203 7.02 -0.48 -7.60
C VAL A 203 6.15 -1.41 -6.78
N SER A 204 6.76 -2.17 -5.87
CA SER A 204 6.10 -3.25 -5.13
C SER A 204 6.65 -3.47 -3.72
N TYR A 205 5.83 -4.11 -2.88
CA TYR A 205 6.25 -4.71 -1.62
C TYR A 205 6.08 -6.23 -1.67
N LEU A 206 6.86 -6.92 -0.83
CA LEU A 206 6.64 -8.31 -0.46
C LEU A 206 5.65 -8.35 0.71
N ILE A 207 4.47 -8.92 0.49
CA ILE A 207 3.37 -8.95 1.46
C ILE A 207 2.87 -10.39 1.58
N GLY A 208 2.92 -10.96 2.79
CA GLY A 208 2.50 -12.35 3.03
C GLY A 208 3.20 -13.37 2.13
N GLY A 209 4.50 -13.19 1.87
CA GLY A 209 5.30 -14.04 0.99
C GLY A 209 5.17 -13.76 -0.51
N GLU A 210 4.28 -12.86 -0.95
CA GLU A 210 4.01 -12.59 -2.36
C GLU A 210 4.33 -11.16 -2.76
N VAL A 211 4.75 -10.93 -4.01
CA VAL A 211 5.09 -9.58 -4.50
C VAL A 211 3.81 -8.89 -5.00
N PHE A 212 3.49 -7.73 -4.43
CA PHE A 212 2.35 -6.90 -4.82
C PHE A 212 2.82 -5.54 -5.34
N THR A 213 2.66 -5.32 -6.64
CA THR A 213 2.84 -3.99 -7.25
C THR A 213 1.68 -3.06 -6.90
N LEU A 214 1.85 -1.75 -7.10
CA LEU A 214 0.72 -0.80 -7.00
C LEU A 214 -0.46 -1.25 -7.89
N GLN A 215 -0.15 -1.72 -9.10
CA GLN A 215 -1.16 -2.25 -10.00
C GLN A 215 -1.85 -3.52 -9.47
N ASP A 216 -1.10 -4.43 -8.87
CA ASP A 216 -1.64 -5.64 -8.25
C ASP A 216 -2.55 -5.31 -7.07
N ILE A 217 -2.18 -4.32 -6.25
CA ILE A 217 -3.00 -3.90 -5.10
C ILE A 217 -4.30 -3.24 -5.57
N GLU A 218 -4.22 -2.21 -6.42
CA GLU A 218 -5.40 -1.47 -6.86
C GLU A 218 -6.34 -2.39 -7.66
N ASN A 219 -5.82 -3.03 -8.71
CA ASN A 219 -6.65 -3.68 -9.71
C ASN A 219 -6.83 -5.19 -9.44
N GLY A 220 -5.82 -5.81 -8.86
CA GLY A 220 -5.82 -7.23 -8.50
C GLY A 220 -6.60 -7.47 -7.23
N VAL A 221 -6.28 -6.73 -6.16
CA VAL A 221 -6.88 -6.95 -4.84
C VAL A 221 -8.16 -6.12 -4.67
N LEU A 222 -8.05 -4.79 -4.66
CA LEU A 222 -9.13 -3.89 -4.25
C LEU A 222 -10.27 -3.81 -5.28
N ARG A 223 -9.97 -3.97 -6.57
CA ARG A 223 -11.00 -4.03 -7.63
C ARG A 223 -11.49 -5.44 -7.96
N GLY A 224 -11.13 -6.46 -7.19
CA GLY A 224 -11.55 -7.85 -7.44
C GLY A 224 -11.02 -8.41 -8.76
N ASN A 225 -9.71 -8.30 -8.97
CA ASN A 225 -8.98 -8.76 -10.14
C ASN A 225 -9.56 -8.25 -11.49
N ARG A 226 -9.92 -6.97 -11.52
CA ARG A 226 -10.36 -6.27 -12.73
C ARG A 226 -9.16 -5.81 -13.55
N LYS A 227 -9.37 -5.70 -14.85
CA LYS A 227 -8.39 -5.14 -15.77
C LYS A 227 -8.14 -3.66 -15.43
N GLY A 228 -6.87 -3.29 -15.31
CA GLY A 228 -6.46 -1.91 -15.07
C GLY A 228 -6.63 -1.01 -16.29
N VAL A 229 -6.62 0.30 -16.05
CA VAL A 229 -6.63 1.31 -17.10
C VAL A 229 -5.36 1.13 -17.93
N THR A 230 -5.47 1.09 -19.26
CA THR A 230 -4.39 0.82 -20.23
C THR A 230 -3.76 -0.58 -20.19
N GLN A 231 -4.18 -1.46 -19.28
CA GLN A 231 -3.70 -2.85 -19.26
C GLN A 231 -4.37 -3.66 -20.37
N LEU A 232 -3.81 -4.82 -20.73
CA LEU A 232 -4.45 -5.77 -21.64
C LEU A 232 -5.12 -6.93 -20.91
N LEU A 233 -4.52 -7.37 -19.81
CA LEU A 233 -4.91 -8.55 -19.03
C LEU A 233 -5.29 -8.18 -17.60
N LYS A 234 -5.93 -9.11 -16.90
CA LYS A 234 -6.14 -9.02 -15.45
C LYS A 234 -4.80 -9.16 -14.72
N PRO A 235 -4.62 -8.52 -13.55
CA PRO A 235 -3.39 -8.63 -12.77
C PRO A 235 -3.03 -10.07 -12.38
N PHE A 236 -4.03 -10.87 -12.00
CA PHE A 236 -3.84 -12.24 -11.52
C PHE A 236 -4.48 -13.26 -12.48
N SER A 237 -3.73 -14.30 -12.81
CA SER A 237 -4.26 -15.47 -13.51
C SER A 237 -5.03 -16.39 -12.55
N ASN A 238 -5.76 -17.38 -13.07
CA ASN A 238 -6.52 -18.31 -12.24
C ASN A 238 -5.63 -19.16 -11.30
N ASN A 239 -4.36 -19.34 -11.64
CA ASN A 239 -3.39 -20.11 -10.84
C ASN A 239 -2.48 -19.20 -10.00
N ASP A 240 -2.68 -17.88 -10.04
CA ASP A 240 -1.89 -16.95 -9.25
C ASP A 240 -2.36 -17.01 -7.79
N PRO A 241 -1.49 -17.34 -6.81
CA PRO A 241 -1.90 -17.48 -5.41
C PRO A 241 -2.46 -16.17 -4.83
N ARG A 242 -2.03 -15.01 -5.36
CA ARG A 242 -2.50 -13.69 -4.94
C ARG A 242 -3.98 -13.46 -5.26
N LEU A 243 -4.56 -14.24 -6.17
CA LEU A 243 -5.99 -14.18 -6.49
C LEU A 243 -6.88 -14.47 -5.27
N GLN A 244 -6.42 -15.31 -4.35
CA GLN A 244 -7.17 -15.65 -3.13
C GLN A 244 -7.33 -14.46 -2.16
N VAL A 245 -6.48 -13.44 -2.31
CA VAL A 245 -6.52 -12.22 -1.51
C VAL A 245 -7.51 -11.19 -2.09
N ALA A 246 -7.88 -11.32 -3.36
CA ALA A 246 -8.74 -10.37 -4.04
C ALA A 246 -10.11 -10.23 -3.38
N LEU A 247 -10.66 -9.01 -3.40
CA LEU A 247 -12.03 -8.81 -2.96
C LEU A 247 -13.01 -9.56 -3.87
N PRO A 248 -14.10 -10.14 -3.33
CA PRO A 248 -15.07 -10.86 -4.13
C PRO A 248 -15.80 -9.95 -5.13
N GLU A 249 -16.01 -8.68 -4.73
CA GLU A 249 -16.61 -7.64 -5.56
C GLU A 249 -15.76 -6.37 -5.50
N VAL A 250 -15.85 -5.57 -6.56
CA VAL A 250 -15.24 -4.24 -6.58
C VAL A 250 -15.85 -3.37 -5.49
N GLU A 251 -15.02 -2.60 -4.79
CA GLU A 251 -15.46 -1.49 -3.94
C GLU A 251 -15.20 -0.17 -4.68
N PRO A 252 -16.21 0.47 -5.32
CA PRO A 252 -15.99 1.69 -6.10
C PRO A 252 -15.45 2.86 -5.27
N LEU A 253 -15.69 2.87 -3.96
CA LEU A 253 -15.26 3.96 -3.09
C LEU A 253 -13.74 4.04 -2.90
N ILE A 254 -12.99 2.98 -3.23
CA ILE A 254 -11.52 3.01 -3.16
C ILE A 254 -10.93 4.09 -4.07
N HIS A 255 -11.61 4.45 -5.17
CA HIS A 255 -11.13 5.47 -6.11
C HIS A 255 -11.04 6.87 -5.50
N PHE A 256 -11.67 7.09 -4.35
CA PHE A 256 -11.62 8.34 -3.57
C PHE A 256 -10.67 8.24 -2.37
N ALA A 257 -10.03 7.08 -2.19
CA ALA A 257 -9.12 6.78 -1.09
C ALA A 257 -7.68 6.53 -1.56
N LEU A 258 -7.49 6.10 -2.80
CA LEU A 258 -6.18 5.86 -3.40
C LEU A 258 -5.61 7.16 -3.99
N ASN A 259 -4.39 7.51 -3.60
CA ASN A 259 -3.66 8.67 -4.12
C ASN A 259 -2.44 8.22 -4.92
N HIS A 260 -2.35 8.67 -6.18
CA HIS A 260 -1.31 8.30 -7.15
C HIS A 260 -0.10 9.26 -7.16
N GLY A 261 -0.01 10.19 -6.20
CA GLY A 261 1.10 11.16 -6.07
C GLY A 261 1.02 12.35 -7.04
N VAL A 262 -0.19 12.70 -7.48
CA VAL A 262 -0.44 13.83 -8.40
C VAL A 262 -1.57 14.72 -7.89
N LYS A 263 -1.61 15.99 -8.31
CA LYS A 263 -2.57 16.99 -7.79
C LYS A 263 -4.03 16.65 -8.05
N GLY A 264 -4.34 15.96 -9.16
CA GLY A 264 -5.71 15.55 -9.47
C GLY A 264 -6.27 14.42 -8.60
N CYS A 265 -5.46 13.84 -7.70
CA CYS A 265 -5.89 12.76 -6.82
C CYS A 265 -6.73 13.25 -5.64
N PRO A 266 -7.61 12.38 -5.10
CA PRO A 266 -8.25 12.62 -3.81
C PRO A 266 -7.22 12.84 -2.68
N PRO A 267 -7.58 13.58 -1.62
CA PRO A 267 -6.72 13.77 -0.46
C PRO A 267 -6.28 12.45 0.18
N ILE A 268 -5.05 12.41 0.66
CA ILE A 268 -4.53 11.23 1.36
C ILE A 268 -5.15 11.17 2.75
N LYS A 269 -5.78 10.03 3.06
CA LYS A 269 -6.29 9.70 4.40
C LYS A 269 -5.78 8.33 4.84
N VAL A 270 -5.89 8.09 6.13
CA VAL A 270 -5.52 6.82 6.75
C VAL A 270 -6.78 6.15 7.29
N TYR A 271 -6.98 4.89 6.93
CA TYR A 271 -8.23 4.16 7.19
C TYR A 271 -8.05 3.10 8.28
N SER A 272 -9.06 2.93 9.12
CA SER A 272 -9.07 1.91 10.19
C SER A 272 -10.36 1.10 10.13
N PRO A 273 -10.28 -0.25 10.17
CA PRO A 273 -11.47 -1.09 10.15
C PRO A 273 -12.28 -0.96 11.45
N GLN A 274 -11.63 -0.68 12.60
CA GLN A 274 -12.29 -0.46 13.90
C GLN A 274 -13.17 0.79 13.92
N GLN A 275 -12.94 1.73 13.01
CA GLN A 275 -13.58 3.05 12.98
C GLN A 275 -14.58 3.20 11.83
N ASP A 276 -15.21 2.11 11.39
CA ASP A 276 -16.12 2.07 10.24
C ASP A 276 -15.46 2.56 8.94
N ILE A 277 -14.67 1.69 8.31
CA ILE A 277 -14.04 2.00 7.03
C ILE A 277 -15.06 2.39 5.95
N LYS A 278 -16.27 1.81 5.96
CA LYS A 278 -17.29 2.13 4.96
C LYS A 278 -17.72 3.59 5.09
N GLY A 279 -17.98 4.04 6.32
CA GLY A 279 -18.26 5.44 6.62
C GLY A 279 -17.11 6.36 6.19
N GLN A 280 -15.86 6.00 6.49
CA GLN A 280 -14.69 6.79 6.10
C GLN A 280 -14.53 6.93 4.58
N LEU A 281 -14.74 5.83 3.84
CA LEU A 281 -14.70 5.81 2.39
C LEU A 281 -15.85 6.64 1.78
N HIS A 282 -17.05 6.53 2.35
CA HIS A 282 -18.19 7.35 1.95
C HIS A 282 -17.91 8.84 2.17
N SER A 283 -17.42 9.23 3.34
CA SER A 283 -17.06 10.63 3.63
C SER A 283 -15.96 11.16 2.70
N ALA A 284 -15.03 10.30 2.25
CA ALA A 284 -14.02 10.69 1.26
C ALA A 284 -14.64 10.94 -0.12
N ALA A 285 -15.52 10.04 -0.58
CA ALA A 285 -16.23 10.20 -1.84
C ALA A 285 -17.15 11.43 -1.84
N GLU A 286 -17.91 11.63 -0.77
CA GLU A 286 -18.79 12.77 -0.57
C GLU A 286 -18.01 14.09 -0.65
N ALA A 287 -16.94 14.23 0.13
CA ALA A 287 -16.11 15.44 0.12
C ALA A 287 -15.51 15.71 -1.26
N PHE A 288 -15.11 14.67 -1.99
CA PHE A 288 -14.58 14.79 -3.35
C PHE A 288 -15.66 15.26 -4.33
N LEU A 289 -16.86 14.66 -4.30
CA LEU A 289 -17.99 15.03 -5.16
C LEU A 289 -18.53 16.44 -4.88
N GLU A 290 -18.46 16.90 -3.63
CA GLU A 290 -18.84 18.26 -3.27
C GLU A 290 -17.80 19.31 -3.70
N SER A 291 -16.57 18.90 -4.00
CA SER A 291 -15.55 19.78 -4.56
C SER A 291 -15.74 20.05 -6.06
N SER A 292 -15.08 21.10 -6.56
CA SER A 292 -15.00 21.41 -7.99
C SER A 292 -14.09 20.46 -8.80
N GLU A 293 -13.29 19.62 -8.11
CA GLU A 293 -12.42 18.62 -8.73
C GLU A 293 -13.18 17.32 -9.02
N GLY A 294 -14.22 17.02 -8.23
CA GLY A 294 -15.01 15.80 -8.38
C GLY A 294 -16.22 15.96 -9.28
N CYS A 295 -17.03 17.00 -9.06
CA CYS A 295 -18.28 17.21 -9.80
C CYS A 295 -18.65 18.69 -9.93
N VAL A 296 -18.83 19.13 -11.19
CA VAL A 296 -19.35 20.45 -11.55
C VAL A 296 -20.60 20.28 -12.39
N VAL A 297 -21.70 20.90 -11.96
CA VAL A 297 -22.99 20.84 -12.66
C VAL A 297 -23.26 22.19 -13.34
N ASP A 298 -23.34 22.18 -14.67
CA ASP A 298 -23.76 23.31 -15.50
C ASP A 298 -25.24 23.13 -15.87
N TYR A 299 -26.10 23.83 -15.14
CA TYR A 299 -27.55 23.73 -15.29
C TYR A 299 -28.06 24.32 -16.60
N VAL A 300 -27.42 25.37 -17.11
CA VAL A 300 -27.83 26.06 -18.34
C VAL A 300 -27.55 25.17 -19.54
N LYS A 301 -26.37 24.54 -19.57
CA LYS A 301 -25.98 23.62 -20.65
C LYS A 301 -26.48 22.19 -20.45
N ARG A 302 -27.09 21.89 -19.29
CA ARG A 302 -27.49 20.54 -18.88
C ARG A 302 -26.32 19.55 -18.97
N GLU A 303 -25.17 19.99 -18.47
CA GLU A 303 -23.92 19.24 -18.53
C GLU A 303 -23.39 18.96 -17.11
N VAL A 304 -23.01 17.71 -16.84
CA VAL A 304 -22.32 17.31 -15.62
C VAL A 304 -20.88 16.98 -15.97
N LYS A 305 -19.94 17.75 -15.42
CA LYS A 305 -18.50 17.54 -15.59
C LYS A 305 -17.97 16.78 -14.39
N LEU A 306 -17.47 15.58 -14.63
CA LEU A 306 -16.96 14.68 -13.60
C LEU A 306 -15.44 14.54 -13.67
N SER A 307 -14.80 14.16 -12.56
CA SER A 307 -13.39 13.76 -12.56
C SER A 307 -13.10 12.66 -13.60
N GLN A 308 -11.88 12.63 -14.15
CA GLN A 308 -11.43 11.57 -15.07
C GLN A 308 -11.47 10.17 -14.44
N ILE A 309 -11.48 10.06 -13.10
CA ILE A 309 -11.68 8.79 -12.38
C ILE A 309 -12.92 8.07 -12.92
N PHE A 310 -14.03 8.80 -13.09
CA PHE A 310 -15.28 8.24 -13.61
C PHE A 310 -15.19 7.81 -15.07
N LYS A 311 -14.28 8.40 -15.85
CA LYS A 311 -14.01 7.98 -17.23
C LYS A 311 -13.20 6.69 -17.27
N TRP A 312 -12.10 6.66 -16.52
CA TRP A 312 -11.15 5.56 -16.55
C TRP A 312 -11.73 4.29 -15.93
N TYR A 313 -12.51 4.44 -14.87
CA TYR A 313 -13.10 3.34 -14.11
C TYR A 313 -14.62 3.28 -14.27
N LYS A 314 -15.16 3.76 -15.40
CA LYS A 314 -16.61 3.83 -15.67
C LYS A 314 -17.38 2.54 -15.36
N VAL A 315 -16.76 1.38 -15.63
CA VAL A 315 -17.33 0.04 -15.38
C VAL A 315 -17.55 -0.24 -13.89
N ASP A 316 -16.77 0.38 -13.00
CA ASP A 316 -16.93 0.25 -11.56
C ASP A 316 -18.13 1.06 -11.04
N PHE A 317 -18.59 2.05 -11.82
CA PHE A 317 -19.74 2.91 -11.54
C PHE A 317 -20.97 2.53 -12.38
N GLY A 318 -21.05 1.29 -12.84
CA GLY A 318 -22.20 0.77 -13.60
C GLY A 318 -22.10 0.87 -15.13
N GLY A 319 -21.03 1.45 -15.68
CA GLY A 319 -20.68 1.40 -17.10
C GLY A 319 -21.47 2.32 -18.04
N ALA A 320 -22.69 2.71 -17.67
CA ALA A 320 -23.55 3.63 -18.41
C ALA A 320 -23.63 4.99 -17.71
N ASP A 321 -23.82 6.08 -18.47
CA ASP A 321 -23.87 7.45 -17.92
C ASP A 321 -25.02 7.63 -16.93
N GLU A 322 -26.18 7.02 -17.18
CA GLU A 322 -27.32 7.05 -16.26
C GLU A 322 -26.98 6.41 -14.91
N LYS A 323 -26.39 5.20 -14.94
CA LYS A 323 -25.98 4.49 -13.72
C LYS A 323 -24.88 5.25 -12.97
N LEU A 324 -23.94 5.84 -13.71
CA LEU A 324 -22.90 6.69 -13.15
C LEU A 324 -23.48 7.93 -12.46
N LEU A 325 -24.41 8.64 -13.09
CA LEU A 325 -25.02 9.84 -12.53
C LEU A 325 -25.88 9.52 -11.30
N ASN A 326 -26.62 8.40 -11.31
CA ASN A 326 -27.33 7.92 -10.12
C ASN A 326 -26.34 7.58 -9.00
N TRP A 327 -25.26 6.86 -9.31
CA TRP A 327 -24.20 6.56 -8.34
C TRP A 327 -23.61 7.84 -7.74
N VAL A 328 -23.32 8.86 -8.56
CA VAL A 328 -22.83 10.17 -8.07
C VAL A 328 -23.84 10.80 -7.11
N VAL A 329 -25.12 10.87 -7.48
CA VAL A 329 -26.16 11.43 -6.61
C VAL A 329 -26.26 10.67 -5.27
N ASP A 330 -26.17 9.34 -5.31
CA ASP A 330 -26.31 8.50 -4.11
C ASP A 330 -25.16 8.71 -3.12
N HIS A 331 -23.98 9.13 -3.59
CA HIS A 331 -22.78 9.34 -2.76
C HIS A 331 -22.43 10.82 -2.53
N MET A 332 -23.28 11.75 -2.99
CA MET A 332 -23.18 13.16 -2.63
C MET A 332 -23.82 13.42 -1.26
N GLY A 333 -23.30 14.43 -0.56
CA GLY A 333 -23.89 14.94 0.66
C GLY A 333 -25.24 15.60 0.39
N GLU A 334 -26.05 15.79 1.43
CA GLU A 334 -27.31 16.53 1.30
C GLU A 334 -27.03 18.02 1.08
N SER A 335 -26.79 18.36 -0.19
CA SER A 335 -26.40 19.70 -0.65
C SER A 335 -27.38 20.26 -1.68
N GLU A 336 -27.29 21.57 -1.90
CA GLU A 336 -28.01 22.22 -3.00
C GLU A 336 -27.56 21.63 -4.35
N LYS A 337 -26.27 21.28 -4.48
CA LYS A 337 -25.71 20.64 -5.68
C LYS A 337 -26.40 19.30 -5.97
N LYS A 338 -26.55 18.43 -4.97
CA LYS A 338 -27.27 17.15 -5.08
C LYS A 338 -28.73 17.35 -5.46
N SER A 339 -29.42 18.28 -4.79
CA SER A 339 -30.83 18.59 -5.04
C SER A 339 -31.05 19.06 -6.48
N ARG A 340 -30.22 19.98 -6.97
CA ARG A 340 -30.31 20.48 -8.33
C ARG A 340 -29.92 19.42 -9.37
N LEU A 341 -28.93 18.56 -9.07
CA LEU A 341 -28.58 17.43 -9.94
C LEU A 341 -29.75 16.46 -10.07
N LYS A 342 -30.44 16.09 -8.97
CA LYS A 342 -31.66 15.27 -9.01
C LYS A 342 -32.73 15.86 -9.93
N ILE A 343 -32.98 17.17 -9.82
CA ILE A 343 -33.92 17.88 -10.70
C ILE A 343 -33.46 17.79 -12.17
N LEU A 344 -32.18 18.03 -12.43
CA LEU A 344 -31.61 17.97 -13.78
C LEU A 344 -31.76 16.57 -14.40
N LEU A 345 -31.51 15.50 -13.63
CA LEU A 345 -31.68 14.12 -14.08
C LEU A 345 -33.15 13.78 -14.38
N SER A 346 -34.09 14.25 -13.56
CA SER A 346 -35.53 14.03 -13.77
C SER A 346 -36.07 14.68 -15.05
N ALA A 347 -35.42 15.74 -15.53
CA ALA A 347 -35.77 16.42 -16.77
C ALA A 347 -35.22 15.71 -18.04
N GLY A 348 -34.45 14.62 -17.89
CA GLY A 348 -33.85 13.83 -18.97
C GLY A 348 -32.62 14.49 -19.61
N ASN A 349 -32.07 13.89 -20.67
CA ASN A 349 -31.02 14.47 -21.56
C ASN A 349 -29.93 15.29 -20.85
N VAL A 350 -29.09 14.62 -20.05
CA VAL A 350 -27.92 15.23 -19.40
C VAL A 350 -26.65 14.79 -20.10
N LYS A 351 -25.83 15.75 -20.53
CA LYS A 351 -24.53 15.47 -21.11
C LYS A 351 -23.52 15.19 -20.00
N VAL A 352 -22.81 14.07 -20.07
CA VAL A 352 -21.66 13.80 -19.22
C VAL A 352 -20.38 14.20 -19.96
N SER A 353 -19.55 15.01 -19.32
CA SER A 353 -18.19 15.28 -19.77
C SER A 353 -17.21 15.21 -18.61
N TYR A 354 -15.90 15.37 -18.89
CA TYR A 354 -14.86 15.09 -17.90
C TYR A 354 -13.92 16.29 -17.73
N LEU A 355 -13.57 16.58 -16.48
CA LEU A 355 -12.65 17.62 -16.09
C LEU A 355 -11.22 17.31 -16.57
N LEU A 356 -10.40 18.35 -16.73
CA LEU A 356 -8.97 18.16 -16.94
C LEU A 356 -8.34 17.58 -15.67
N TYR A 357 -7.53 16.54 -15.83
CA TYR A 357 -6.87 15.90 -14.69
C TYR A 357 -5.44 16.40 -14.57
N ASP A 358 -5.14 17.05 -13.46
CA ASP A 358 -3.81 17.58 -13.19
C ASP A 358 -2.86 16.45 -12.79
N TRP A 359 -2.06 16.06 -13.77
CA TRP A 359 -1.04 15.04 -13.67
C TRP A 359 0.28 15.56 -13.09
N SER A 360 0.38 16.84 -12.72
CA SER A 360 1.55 17.37 -12.03
C SER A 360 1.68 16.77 -10.64
N THR A 361 2.92 16.70 -10.13
CA THR A 361 3.20 16.15 -8.80
C THR A 361 2.48 16.96 -7.72
N ASN A 362 2.05 16.28 -6.66
CA ASN A 362 1.53 16.92 -5.45
C ASN A 362 2.63 17.35 -4.46
N SER A 363 3.88 17.40 -4.92
CA SER A 363 5.02 17.91 -4.16
C SER A 363 4.89 19.42 -3.90
N THR A 364 5.27 19.86 -2.70
CA THR A 364 5.50 21.28 -2.38
C THR A 364 6.91 21.75 -2.68
N ASP A 365 7.81 20.83 -3.06
CA ASP A 365 9.22 21.08 -3.37
C ASP A 365 9.53 21.75 -4.71
#